data_AF-A0A966QJW2-F1
#
_entry.id   AF-A0A966QJW2-F1
#
_cell.length_a   1.000
_cell.length_b   1.000
_cell.length_c   1.000
_cell.angle_alpha   90.00
_cell.angle_beta   90.00
_cell.angle_gamma   90.00
#
_symmetry.space_group_name_H-M   'P 1'
#
loop_
_entity.id
_entity.type
_entity.pdbx_description
1 polymer ?
#
loop_
_entity_poly.entity_id
_entity_poly.type
_entity_poly.pdbx_seq_one_letter_code
_entity_poly.pdbx_strand_id
1 'polypeptide(L)'
;DSKFGFNLGNGDARRAAGIAGASKKMRFVGIHCHIGSNVFAVENFTHAARLMVDLANELGVEEVTFGGGLGVAYVGDERAPSITDWSRHLLDAASGLQKPTKVFVEPGRSIVASAAVTVYRVGTIKEIPGVRTYVSVDGGMSDNPRPVLYGSGYEAFVPTRTNSARTKPVRVVGKHCESGDILISETEVPADLVVGDLLVTPVTGAYGHSMGSNYNKVTRPPVVFVRSGEARLVVRRESFEDLVRADVAE
;
A
#
# COMPACT_ATOMS: atom_id res chain seq x y z
N ASP A 1 -1.92 15.79 15.91
CA ASP A 1 -2.58 16.72 15.00
C ASP A 1 -2.95 15.95 13.73
N SER A 2 -4.24 15.75 13.49
CA SER A 2 -4.78 14.97 12.37
C SER A 2 -6.19 15.47 12.09
N LYS A 3 -6.61 15.41 10.82
CA LYS A 3 -7.97 15.79 10.40
C LYS A 3 -9.04 14.75 10.78
N PHE A 4 -8.66 13.58 11.28
CA PHE A 4 -9.56 12.45 11.50
C PHE A 4 -9.92 12.25 12.97
N GLY A 5 -11.14 11.75 13.18
CA GLY A 5 -11.61 11.25 14.47
C GLY A 5 -11.96 12.34 15.48
N PHE A 6 -12.33 11.88 16.67
CA PHE A 6 -12.60 12.72 17.82
C PHE A 6 -11.52 12.48 18.87
N ASN A 7 -10.97 13.54 19.43
CA ASN A 7 -9.86 13.45 20.37
C ASN A 7 -10.32 12.82 21.71
N LEU A 8 -9.52 11.89 22.22
CA LEU A 8 -9.81 11.20 23.49
C LEU A 8 -9.48 12.06 24.72
N GLY A 9 -8.37 12.80 24.67
CA GLY A 9 -7.82 13.55 25.80
C GLY A 9 -8.60 14.82 26.16
N ASN A 10 -9.27 15.46 25.19
CA ASN A 10 -10.12 16.63 25.44
C ASN A 10 -11.61 16.28 25.64
N GLY A 11 -11.95 14.98 25.63
CA GLY A 11 -13.30 14.48 25.80
C GLY A 11 -14.22 14.57 24.58
N ASP A 12 -13.72 14.96 23.39
CA ASP A 12 -14.55 15.04 22.17
C ASP A 12 -15.18 13.68 21.84
N ALA A 13 -14.41 12.59 21.96
CA ALA A 13 -14.89 11.24 21.71
C ALA A 13 -16.09 10.87 22.60
N ARG A 14 -16.04 11.24 23.89
CA ARG A 14 -17.13 10.99 24.85
C ARG A 14 -18.37 11.82 24.52
N ARG A 15 -18.18 13.10 24.18
CA ARG A 15 -19.28 13.98 23.78
C ARG A 15 -19.94 13.49 22.49
N ALA A 16 -19.16 13.09 21.49
CA ALA A 16 -19.66 12.53 20.24
C ALA A 16 -20.45 11.23 20.48
N ALA A 17 -19.92 10.32 21.31
CA ALA A 17 -20.62 9.09 21.69
C ALA A 17 -21.93 9.38 22.43
N GLY A 18 -21.96 10.35 23.34
CA GLY A 18 -23.19 10.77 24.04
C GLY A 18 -24.26 11.32 23.08
N ILE A 19 -23.87 12.17 22.14
CA ILE A 19 -24.78 12.70 21.10
C ILE A 19 -25.31 11.56 20.22
N ALA A 20 -24.44 10.65 19.77
CA ALA A 20 -24.82 9.52 18.94
C ALA A 20 -25.76 8.55 19.67
N GLY A 21 -25.47 8.22 20.93
CA GLY A 21 -26.27 7.33 21.76
C GLY A 21 -27.65 7.89 22.12
N ALA A 22 -27.80 9.21 22.21
CA ALA A 22 -29.09 9.87 22.45
C ALA A 22 -29.96 9.99 21.19
N SER A 23 -29.42 9.72 20.01
CA SER A 23 -30.14 9.90 18.74
C SER A 23 -31.18 8.80 18.51
N LYS A 24 -32.41 9.19 18.23
CA LYS A 24 -33.49 8.27 17.81
C LYS A 24 -33.42 7.90 16.31
N LYS A 25 -32.44 8.44 15.57
CA LYS A 25 -32.32 8.29 14.11
C LYS A 25 -31.14 7.41 13.68
N MET A 26 -30.28 7.05 14.62
CA MET A 26 -29.16 6.13 14.39
C MET A 26 -29.01 5.21 15.60
N ARG A 27 -28.36 4.07 15.41
CA ARG A 27 -27.94 3.20 16.50
C ARG A 27 -26.43 3.34 16.66
N PHE A 28 -25.99 3.83 17.81
CA PHE A 28 -24.57 3.86 18.16
C PHE A 28 -24.13 2.46 18.60
N VAL A 29 -23.29 1.81 17.80
CA VAL A 29 -22.91 0.39 18.01
C VAL A 29 -21.51 0.21 18.57
N GLY A 30 -20.61 1.17 18.31
CA GLY A 30 -19.20 0.94 18.50
C GLY A 30 -18.31 2.14 18.25
N ILE A 31 -17.03 1.92 18.53
CA ILE A 31 -15.96 2.90 18.35
C ILE A 31 -14.87 2.35 17.43
N HIS A 32 -14.14 3.25 16.80
CA HIS A 32 -13.12 2.94 15.81
C HIS A 32 -11.85 3.75 16.10
N CYS A 33 -10.69 3.14 15.86
CA CYS A 33 -9.44 3.87 15.71
C CYS A 33 -8.62 3.33 14.54
N HIS A 34 -7.75 4.19 14.02
CA HIS A 34 -6.69 3.80 13.08
C HIS A 34 -5.46 4.67 13.33
N ILE A 35 -4.33 4.05 13.62
CA ILE A 35 -3.15 4.75 14.15
C ILE A 35 -2.06 5.06 13.11
N GLY A 36 -2.23 4.62 11.87
CA GLY A 36 -1.29 4.90 10.79
C GLY A 36 -1.13 3.78 9.78
N SER A 37 -0.21 3.97 8.84
CA SER A 37 0.10 3.00 7.79
C SER A 37 1.55 2.55 7.87
N ASN A 38 1.79 1.30 7.47
CA ASN A 38 3.13 0.68 7.42
C ASN A 38 3.86 0.65 8.76
N VAL A 39 3.13 0.34 9.83
CA VAL A 39 3.68 0.28 11.20
C VAL A 39 4.31 -1.10 11.43
N PHE A 40 5.57 -1.11 11.85
CA PHE A 40 6.34 -2.34 12.13
C PHE A 40 6.38 -2.70 13.62
N ALA A 41 6.28 -1.71 14.52
CA ALA A 41 6.25 -1.93 15.97
C ALA A 41 4.83 -2.33 16.42
N VAL A 42 4.65 -3.61 16.76
CA VAL A 42 3.36 -4.18 17.21
C VAL A 42 2.89 -3.62 18.55
N GLU A 43 3.82 -3.11 19.34
CA GLU A 43 3.59 -2.49 20.65
C GLU A 43 2.70 -1.25 20.51
N ASN A 44 2.83 -0.49 19.43
CA ASN A 44 2.01 0.69 19.15
C ASN A 44 0.53 0.30 18.96
N PHE A 45 0.26 -0.81 18.27
CA PHE A 45 -1.09 -1.35 18.13
C PHE A 45 -1.64 -1.81 19.47
N THR A 46 -0.82 -2.50 20.27
CA THR A 46 -1.21 -2.98 21.60
C THR A 46 -1.61 -1.82 22.51
N HIS A 47 -0.81 -0.75 22.53
CA HIS A 47 -1.08 0.44 23.34
C HIS A 47 -2.38 1.12 22.91
N ALA A 48 -2.56 1.37 21.61
CA ALA A 48 -3.78 1.98 21.09
C ALA A 48 -5.02 1.12 21.34
N ALA A 49 -4.93 -0.21 21.16
CA ALA A 49 -6.01 -1.13 21.44
C ALA A 49 -6.43 -1.10 22.91
N ARG A 50 -5.48 -1.04 23.85
CA ARG A 50 -5.80 -0.92 25.30
C ARG A 50 -6.58 0.36 25.61
N LEU A 51 -6.17 1.51 25.06
CA LEU A 51 -6.92 2.76 25.22
C LEU A 51 -8.36 2.66 24.66
N MET A 52 -8.53 1.97 23.54
CA MET A 52 -9.85 1.76 22.95
C MET A 52 -10.68 0.76 23.74
N VAL A 53 -10.08 -0.25 24.37
CA VAL A 53 -10.75 -1.18 25.28
C VAL A 53 -11.26 -0.44 26.52
N ASP A 54 -10.46 0.44 27.11
CA ASP A 54 -10.87 1.27 28.24
C ASP A 54 -12.08 2.14 27.87
N LEU A 55 -12.03 2.81 26.71
CA LEU A 55 -13.15 3.61 26.21
C LEU A 55 -14.38 2.75 25.87
N ALA A 56 -14.18 1.55 25.31
CA ALA A 56 -15.28 0.64 24.99
C ALA A 56 -16.01 0.16 26.25
N ASN A 57 -15.25 -0.13 27.31
CA ASN A 57 -15.79 -0.49 28.62
C ASN A 57 -16.55 0.70 29.23
N GLU A 58 -15.97 1.91 29.19
CA GLU A 58 -16.62 3.14 29.69
C GLU A 58 -17.95 3.41 29.00
N LEU A 59 -17.99 3.32 27.67
CA LEU A 59 -19.17 3.63 26.87
C LEU A 59 -20.16 2.45 26.79
N GLY A 60 -19.76 1.25 27.19
CA GLY A 60 -20.58 0.05 27.08
C GLY A 60 -21.02 -0.25 25.65
N VAL A 61 -20.12 -0.13 24.66
CA VAL A 61 -20.45 -0.40 23.25
C VAL A 61 -20.50 -1.90 22.90
N GLU A 62 -21.14 -2.24 21.79
CA GLU A 62 -21.23 -3.63 21.29
C GLU A 62 -20.02 -4.02 20.41
N GLU A 63 -19.35 -3.02 19.80
CA GLU A 63 -18.32 -3.22 18.78
C GLU A 63 -17.12 -2.29 18.99
N VAL A 64 -15.92 -2.80 18.75
CA VAL A 64 -14.68 -2.01 18.71
C VAL A 64 -13.85 -2.39 17.50
N THR A 65 -13.36 -1.40 16.77
CA THR A 65 -12.50 -1.59 15.59
C THR A 65 -11.11 -1.00 15.84
N PHE A 66 -10.06 -1.81 15.74
CA PHE A 66 -8.66 -1.37 15.92
C PHE A 66 -7.98 -0.92 14.61
N GLY A 67 -8.75 -0.86 13.53
CA GLY A 67 -8.29 -0.40 12.23
C GLY A 67 -7.27 -1.34 11.57
N GLY A 68 -6.60 -0.82 10.55
CA GLY A 68 -5.50 -1.50 9.86
C GLY A 68 -4.13 -0.90 10.18
N GLY A 69 -3.20 -1.05 9.24
CA GLY A 69 -1.91 -0.35 9.28
C GLY A 69 -0.68 -1.23 9.43
N LEU A 70 -0.88 -2.54 9.62
CA LEU A 70 0.22 -3.51 9.68
C LEU A 70 1.13 -3.39 8.45
N GLY A 71 2.42 -3.24 8.70
CA GLY A 71 3.42 -3.08 7.67
C GLY A 71 3.69 -4.33 6.85
N VAL A 72 4.38 -4.12 5.73
CA VAL A 72 4.87 -5.15 4.82
C VAL A 72 6.30 -4.76 4.44
N ALA A 73 7.18 -5.75 4.32
CA ALA A 73 8.53 -5.53 3.83
C ALA A 73 8.51 -5.27 2.31
N TYR A 74 9.01 -4.11 1.88
CA TYR A 74 9.14 -3.69 0.48
C TYR A 74 10.52 -3.99 -0.09
N VAL A 75 11.55 -3.97 0.76
CA VAL A 75 12.96 -4.18 0.39
C VAL A 75 13.60 -5.30 1.22
N GLY A 76 14.72 -5.86 0.75
CA GLY A 76 15.26 -7.13 1.27
C GLY A 76 15.72 -7.12 2.74
N ASP A 77 16.06 -5.96 3.30
CA ASP A 77 16.51 -5.79 4.68
C ASP A 77 15.38 -5.44 5.66
N GLU A 78 14.18 -5.15 5.15
CA GLU A 78 13.00 -4.90 5.98
C GLU A 78 12.44 -6.20 6.58
N ARG A 79 12.01 -6.10 7.84
CA ARG A 79 11.25 -7.16 8.52
C ARG A 79 9.92 -6.59 9.00
N ALA A 80 8.83 -7.20 8.55
CA ALA A 80 7.49 -6.85 8.99
C ALA A 80 6.91 -7.95 9.90
N PRO A 81 6.13 -7.60 10.94
CA PRO A 81 5.42 -8.59 11.74
C PRO A 81 4.41 -9.37 10.91
N SER A 82 4.19 -10.64 11.25
CA SER A 82 3.15 -11.42 10.59
C SER A 82 1.76 -10.97 11.02
N ILE A 83 0.76 -11.25 10.17
CA ILE A 83 -0.66 -11.02 10.51
C ILE A 83 -1.04 -11.77 11.80
N THR A 84 -0.44 -12.95 12.01
CA THR A 84 -0.65 -13.78 13.20
C THR A 84 -0.09 -13.09 14.44
N ASP A 85 1.15 -12.58 14.38
CA ASP A 85 1.75 -11.86 15.52
C ASP A 85 0.93 -10.62 15.86
N TRP A 86 0.59 -9.82 14.85
CA TRP A 86 -0.28 -8.64 15.02
C TRP A 86 -1.62 -9.00 15.67
N SER A 87 -2.28 -10.06 15.19
CA SER A 87 -3.56 -10.50 15.76
C SER A 87 -3.45 -10.95 17.23
N ARG A 88 -2.35 -11.61 17.63
CA ARG A 88 -2.15 -12.03 19.03
C ARG A 88 -2.06 -10.82 19.96
N HIS A 89 -1.34 -9.77 19.55
CA HIS A 89 -1.23 -8.52 20.32
C HIS A 89 -2.58 -7.80 20.48
N LEU A 90 -3.38 -7.77 19.42
CA LEU A 90 -4.72 -7.17 19.47
C LEU A 90 -5.69 -7.99 20.33
N LEU A 91 -5.62 -9.31 20.27
CA LEU A 91 -6.42 -10.21 21.11
C LEU A 91 -6.02 -10.12 22.58
N ASP A 92 -4.73 -9.98 22.89
CA ASP A 92 -4.24 -9.72 24.25
C ASP A 92 -4.86 -8.43 24.82
N ALA A 93 -4.79 -7.33 24.06
CA ALA A 93 -5.42 -6.08 24.48
C ALA A 93 -6.96 -6.24 24.65
N ALA A 94 -7.62 -6.92 23.71
CA ALA A 94 -9.06 -7.16 23.75
C ALA A 94 -9.51 -8.03 24.95
N SER A 95 -8.61 -8.79 25.58
CA SER A 95 -8.94 -9.56 26.79
C SER A 95 -9.37 -8.67 27.97
N GLY A 96 -9.06 -7.36 27.93
CA GLY A 96 -9.52 -6.38 28.92
C GLY A 96 -10.99 -5.94 28.75
N LEU A 97 -11.71 -6.41 27.73
CA LEU A 97 -13.14 -6.09 27.54
C LEU A 97 -13.99 -6.75 28.64
N GLN A 98 -14.82 -5.96 29.32
CA GLN A 98 -15.57 -6.39 30.50
C GLN A 98 -16.91 -7.08 30.17
N LYS A 99 -17.32 -7.05 28.89
CA LYS A 99 -18.54 -7.68 28.40
C LYS A 99 -18.36 -8.22 26.99
N PRO A 100 -19.24 -9.10 26.50
CA PRO A 100 -19.21 -9.57 25.11
C PRO A 100 -19.25 -8.40 24.14
N THR A 101 -18.15 -8.19 23.42
CA THR A 101 -17.94 -7.09 22.47
C THR A 101 -17.27 -7.66 21.22
N LYS A 102 -17.77 -7.30 20.04
CA LYS A 102 -17.17 -7.74 18.78
C LYS A 102 -15.94 -6.89 18.47
N VAL A 103 -14.85 -7.56 18.12
CA VAL A 103 -13.59 -6.91 17.76
C VAL A 103 -13.37 -7.02 16.27
N PHE A 104 -13.10 -5.88 15.63
CA PHE A 104 -12.82 -5.79 14.20
C PHE A 104 -11.43 -5.20 13.93
N VAL A 105 -10.90 -5.55 12.77
CA VAL A 105 -9.63 -5.03 12.22
C VAL A 105 -9.80 -4.76 10.72
N GLU A 106 -8.98 -3.87 10.17
CA GLU A 106 -9.11 -3.41 8.77
C GLU A 106 -7.80 -3.57 7.97
N PRO A 107 -7.22 -4.78 7.88
CA PRO A 107 -5.99 -4.99 7.12
C PRO A 107 -6.23 -4.80 5.62
N GLY A 108 -5.51 -3.87 5.01
CA GLY A 108 -5.47 -3.69 3.55
C GLY A 108 -4.12 -4.13 2.98
N ARG A 109 -3.10 -3.29 3.21
CA ARG A 109 -1.72 -3.50 2.72
C ARG A 109 -1.18 -4.89 3.03
N SER A 110 -1.35 -5.36 4.26
CA SER A 110 -0.84 -6.65 4.74
C SER A 110 -1.50 -7.87 4.09
N ILE A 111 -2.66 -7.70 3.45
CA ILE A 111 -3.31 -8.78 2.68
C ILE A 111 -2.82 -8.75 1.23
N VAL A 112 -2.87 -7.59 0.59
CA VAL A 112 -2.79 -7.52 -0.89
C VAL A 112 -1.43 -7.09 -1.42
N ALA A 113 -0.57 -6.44 -0.62
CA ALA A 113 0.67 -5.85 -1.14
C ALA A 113 1.60 -6.90 -1.76
N SER A 114 1.92 -7.95 -1.02
CA SER A 114 2.82 -9.03 -1.45
C SER A 114 2.18 -10.00 -2.46
N ALA A 115 0.87 -9.92 -2.67
CA ALA A 115 0.14 -10.79 -3.59
C ALA A 115 0.33 -10.42 -5.07
N ALA A 116 0.93 -9.26 -5.36
CA ALA A 116 1.16 -8.82 -6.73
C ALA A 116 2.55 -8.23 -6.93
N VAL A 117 2.98 -8.31 -8.19
CA VAL A 117 4.18 -7.70 -8.73
C VAL A 117 3.79 -6.87 -9.95
N THR A 118 4.55 -5.83 -10.26
CA THR A 118 4.41 -5.09 -11.52
C THR A 118 5.53 -5.50 -12.46
N VAL A 119 5.17 -5.87 -13.69
CA VAL A 119 6.11 -6.27 -14.74
C VAL A 119 6.23 -5.13 -15.73
N TYR A 120 7.45 -4.71 -16.01
CA TYR A 120 7.77 -3.70 -16.99
C TYR A 120 8.68 -4.27 -18.09
N ARG A 121 8.70 -3.60 -19.23
CA ARG A 121 9.72 -3.78 -20.27
C ARG A 121 10.74 -2.65 -20.20
N VAL A 122 12.01 -3.00 -20.25
CA VAL A 122 13.11 -2.02 -20.35
C VAL A 122 13.09 -1.37 -21.72
N GLY A 123 13.02 -0.04 -21.74
CA GLY A 123 13.03 0.77 -22.96
C GLY A 123 14.38 1.40 -23.26
N THR A 124 14.97 2.11 -22.29
CA THR A 124 16.24 2.82 -22.50
C THR A 124 17.18 2.57 -21.33
N ILE A 125 18.46 2.35 -21.63
CA ILE A 125 19.53 2.29 -20.64
C ILE A 125 20.49 3.43 -20.96
N LYS A 126 20.61 4.40 -20.05
CA LYS A 126 21.49 5.57 -20.19
C LYS A 126 22.54 5.55 -19.11
N GLU A 127 23.78 5.35 -19.49
CA GLU A 127 24.92 5.50 -18.60
C GLU A 127 25.40 6.95 -18.60
N ILE A 128 25.61 7.50 -17.40
CA ILE A 128 26.27 8.78 -17.19
C ILE A 128 27.55 8.48 -16.39
N PRO A 129 28.72 8.45 -17.05
CA PRO A 129 29.98 8.04 -16.43
C PRO A 129 30.27 8.82 -15.13
N GLY A 130 30.65 8.10 -14.08
CA GLY A 130 30.94 8.68 -12.76
C GLY A 130 29.72 9.20 -11.98
N VAL A 131 28.51 9.11 -12.56
CA VAL A 131 27.28 9.59 -11.92
C VAL A 131 26.33 8.45 -11.64
N ARG A 132 25.78 7.81 -12.69
CA ARG A 132 24.67 6.85 -12.57
C ARG A 132 24.33 6.17 -13.88
N THR A 133 23.80 4.95 -13.82
CA THR A 133 23.04 4.35 -14.92
C THR A 133 21.53 4.48 -14.66
N TYR A 134 20.80 5.01 -15.64
CA TYR A 134 19.34 5.04 -15.65
C TYR A 134 18.79 3.91 -16.50
N VAL A 135 17.76 3.23 -15.99
CA VAL A 135 16.97 2.21 -16.70
C VAL A 135 15.54 2.71 -16.79
N SER A 136 15.14 3.19 -17.96
CA SER A 136 13.77 3.63 -18.24
C SER A 136 12.90 2.46 -18.63
N VAL A 137 11.69 2.40 -18.07
CA VAL A 137 10.71 1.33 -18.32
C VAL A 137 9.40 1.86 -18.90
N ASP A 138 8.52 0.97 -19.37
CA ASP A 138 7.29 1.31 -20.09
C ASP A 138 6.10 1.76 -19.22
N GLY A 139 6.33 1.92 -17.91
CA GLY A 139 5.39 2.48 -16.92
C GLY A 139 5.92 3.76 -16.26
N GLY A 140 5.61 3.96 -14.98
CA GLY A 140 6.11 5.07 -14.15
C GLY A 140 5.15 5.45 -13.04
N MET A 141 5.20 6.71 -12.61
CA MET A 141 4.34 7.27 -11.57
C MET A 141 2.84 7.15 -11.87
N SER A 142 2.46 6.98 -13.14
CA SER A 142 1.06 6.73 -13.53
C SER A 142 0.51 5.41 -13.03
N ASP A 143 1.34 4.38 -12.84
CA ASP A 143 0.90 3.06 -12.36
C ASP A 143 1.42 2.74 -10.97
N ASN A 144 2.52 3.37 -10.55
CA ASN A 144 3.00 3.34 -9.18
C ASN A 144 3.48 4.73 -8.71
N PRO A 145 2.57 5.58 -8.20
CA PRO A 145 2.95 6.92 -7.73
C PRO A 145 3.61 6.91 -6.35
N ARG A 146 3.68 5.77 -5.65
CA ARG A 146 4.11 5.70 -4.25
C ARG A 146 5.55 6.18 -4.00
N PRO A 147 6.54 5.87 -4.86
CA PRO A 147 7.89 6.41 -4.69
C PRO A 147 7.90 7.94 -4.72
N VAL A 148 7.14 8.55 -5.64
CA VAL A 148 7.06 10.01 -5.80
C VAL A 148 6.31 10.66 -4.64
N LEU A 149 5.17 10.09 -4.23
CA LEU A 149 4.32 10.69 -3.20
C LEU A 149 4.82 10.47 -1.77
N TYR A 150 5.48 9.34 -1.52
CA TYR A 150 5.79 8.89 -0.16
C TYR A 150 7.25 8.51 0.05
N GLY A 151 8.11 8.59 -0.98
CA GLY A 151 9.49 8.09 -0.89
C GLY A 151 9.58 6.59 -0.67
N SER A 152 8.57 5.82 -1.09
CA SER A 152 8.54 4.37 -0.86
C SER A 152 9.66 3.64 -1.61
N GLY A 153 10.40 2.78 -0.91
CA GLY A 153 11.38 1.88 -1.49
C GLY A 153 10.75 0.66 -2.18
N TYR A 154 11.49 0.08 -3.12
CA TYR A 154 11.10 -1.09 -3.92
C TYR A 154 12.34 -1.81 -4.43
N GLU A 155 12.19 -3.10 -4.73
CA GLU A 155 13.21 -3.94 -5.37
C GLU A 155 12.95 -4.11 -6.87
N ALA A 156 13.97 -4.52 -7.61
CA ALA A 156 13.83 -4.98 -8.99
C ALA A 156 14.60 -6.28 -9.22
N PHE A 157 14.02 -7.15 -10.05
CA PHE A 157 14.70 -8.33 -10.55
C PHE A 157 14.26 -8.67 -11.98
N VAL A 158 15.10 -9.46 -12.67
CA VAL A 158 14.80 -9.96 -14.02
C VAL A 158 14.17 -11.35 -13.88
N PRO A 159 12.92 -11.57 -14.31
CA PRO A 159 12.16 -12.79 -13.99
C PRO A 159 12.70 -14.04 -14.70
N THR A 160 13.41 -13.88 -15.82
CA THR A 160 14.06 -14.99 -16.53
C THR A 160 15.42 -15.38 -15.94
N ARG A 161 15.93 -14.58 -14.98
CA ARG A 161 17.29 -14.68 -14.44
C ARG A 161 17.31 -14.35 -12.94
N THR A 162 16.38 -14.92 -12.16
CA THR A 162 16.16 -14.57 -10.74
C THR A 162 17.36 -14.81 -9.84
N ASN A 163 18.24 -15.75 -10.21
CA ASN A 163 19.43 -16.11 -9.45
C ASN A 163 20.72 -15.43 -9.94
N SER A 164 20.64 -14.59 -10.98
CA SER A 164 21.81 -13.87 -11.47
C SER A 164 22.33 -12.89 -10.43
N ALA A 165 23.65 -12.77 -10.35
CA ALA A 165 24.29 -11.74 -9.54
C ALA A 165 23.82 -10.35 -10.02
N ARG A 166 23.36 -9.54 -9.07
CA ARG A 166 22.94 -8.16 -9.28
C ARG A 166 24.11 -7.28 -8.87
N THR A 167 24.88 -6.81 -9.85
CA THR A 167 26.16 -6.11 -9.61
C THR A 167 26.23 -4.74 -10.28
N LYS A 168 25.22 -4.38 -11.08
CA LYS A 168 25.18 -3.10 -11.78
C LYS A 168 24.24 -2.15 -11.03
N PRO A 169 24.76 -1.09 -10.37
CA PRO A 169 23.92 -0.11 -9.70
C PRO A 169 23.18 0.75 -10.73
N VAL A 170 21.87 0.89 -10.56
CA VAL A 170 20.99 1.62 -11.46
C VAL A 170 19.91 2.39 -10.70
N ARG A 171 19.33 3.38 -11.37
CA ARG A 171 18.04 3.99 -11.00
C ARG A 171 16.99 3.59 -12.01
N VAL A 172 15.86 3.09 -11.54
CA VAL A 172 14.73 2.71 -12.39
C VAL A 172 13.77 3.88 -12.48
N VAL A 173 13.50 4.34 -13.69
CA VAL A 173 12.64 5.50 -13.97
C VAL A 173 11.52 5.11 -14.93
N GLY A 174 10.40 5.81 -14.87
CA GLY A 174 9.34 5.66 -15.85
C GLY A 174 9.62 6.43 -17.13
N LYS A 175 8.57 6.61 -17.94
CA LYS A 175 8.61 7.29 -19.24
C LYS A 175 7.94 8.68 -19.24
N HIS A 176 7.49 9.17 -18.10
CA HIS A 176 6.81 10.45 -18.01
C HIS A 176 7.78 11.62 -18.16
N CYS A 177 7.27 12.78 -18.56
CA CYS A 177 8.08 13.98 -18.80
C CYS A 177 8.46 14.72 -17.49
N GLU A 178 8.48 14.02 -16.36
CA GLU A 178 8.79 14.60 -15.05
C GLU A 178 10.08 14.00 -14.50
N SER A 179 10.98 14.87 -14.03
CA SER A 179 12.27 14.46 -13.46
C SER A 179 12.12 13.58 -12.22
N GLY A 180 11.01 13.77 -11.50
CA GLY A 180 10.59 12.96 -10.36
C GLY A 180 9.96 11.61 -10.70
N ASP A 181 9.82 11.22 -11.97
CA ASP A 181 9.27 9.90 -12.37
C ASP A 181 10.26 8.75 -12.11
N ILE A 182 10.55 8.55 -10.82
CA ILE A 182 11.48 7.55 -10.31
C ILE A 182 10.65 6.45 -9.66
N LEU A 183 10.81 5.22 -10.14
CA LEU A 183 10.17 4.04 -9.56
C LEU A 183 11.03 3.44 -8.45
N ILE A 184 12.35 3.41 -8.64
CA ILE A 184 13.32 2.89 -7.68
C ILE A 184 14.56 3.77 -7.71
N SER A 185 14.82 4.47 -6.60
CA SER A 185 15.91 5.45 -6.49
C SER A 185 17.28 4.82 -6.65
N GLU A 186 17.53 3.69 -5.99
CA GLU A 186 18.77 2.92 -6.02
C GLU A 186 18.44 1.42 -5.99
N THR A 187 19.01 0.65 -6.90
CA THR A 187 18.95 -0.82 -6.89
C THR A 187 20.09 -1.40 -7.70
N GLU A 188 20.32 -2.70 -7.59
CA GLU A 188 21.29 -3.43 -8.41
C GLU A 188 20.56 -4.39 -9.33
N VAL A 189 20.99 -4.45 -10.59
CA VAL A 189 20.46 -5.36 -11.61
C VAL A 189 21.59 -6.21 -12.17
N PRO A 190 21.28 -7.32 -12.87
CA PRO A 190 22.29 -8.07 -13.60
C PRO A 190 23.07 -7.18 -14.57
N ALA A 191 24.39 -7.36 -14.65
CA ALA A 191 25.25 -6.53 -15.50
C ALA A 191 24.92 -6.67 -17.00
N ASP A 192 24.31 -7.78 -17.39
CA ASP A 192 23.85 -8.13 -18.73
C ASP A 192 22.42 -7.65 -19.05
N LEU A 193 21.82 -6.78 -18.22
CA LEU A 193 20.50 -6.19 -18.51
C LEU A 193 20.55 -5.40 -19.82
N VAL A 194 19.63 -5.71 -20.74
CA VAL A 194 19.53 -5.05 -22.06
C VAL A 194 18.15 -4.44 -22.30
N VAL A 195 18.07 -3.55 -23.28
CA VAL A 195 16.80 -3.04 -23.79
C VAL A 195 15.93 -4.20 -24.28
N GLY A 196 14.65 -4.18 -23.93
CA GLY A 196 13.68 -5.21 -24.26
C GLY A 196 13.51 -6.29 -23.18
N ASP A 197 14.44 -6.41 -22.22
CA ASP A 197 14.29 -7.30 -21.07
C ASP A 197 13.06 -6.93 -20.23
N LEU A 198 12.55 -7.91 -19.47
CA LEU A 198 11.54 -7.67 -18.45
C LEU A 198 12.20 -7.31 -17.13
N LEU A 199 11.62 -6.35 -16.42
CA LEU A 199 12.00 -5.96 -15.07
C LEU A 199 10.78 -6.02 -14.17
N VAL A 200 10.89 -6.67 -13.02
CA VAL A 200 9.76 -6.90 -12.11
C VAL A 200 10.02 -6.21 -10.78
N THR A 201 9.02 -5.46 -10.32
CA THR A 201 8.99 -4.87 -8.99
C THR A 201 7.96 -5.60 -8.12
N PRO A 202 8.38 -6.23 -7.00
CA PRO A 202 7.45 -6.92 -6.11
C PRO A 202 6.70 -5.94 -5.19
N VAL A 203 5.73 -6.45 -4.45
CA VAL A 203 5.01 -5.73 -3.38
C VAL A 203 4.17 -4.56 -3.90
N THR A 204 3.60 -4.67 -5.10
CA THR A 204 2.84 -3.60 -5.77
C THR A 204 1.32 -3.76 -5.67
N GLY A 205 0.83 -4.79 -4.99
CA GLY A 205 -0.61 -5.08 -4.93
C GLY A 205 -1.44 -4.09 -4.10
N ALA A 206 -0.80 -3.27 -3.28
CA ALA A 206 -1.47 -2.25 -2.48
C ALA A 206 -1.06 -0.85 -2.93
N TYR A 207 -2.05 0.00 -3.23
CA TYR A 207 -1.84 1.43 -3.51
C TYR A 207 -0.93 1.73 -4.72
N GLY A 208 -0.71 0.76 -5.61
CA GLY A 208 -0.20 0.98 -6.96
C GLY A 208 -1.37 1.29 -7.89
N HIS A 209 -1.96 0.24 -8.47
CA HIS A 209 -3.07 0.36 -9.44
C HIS A 209 -4.25 1.21 -8.94
N SER A 210 -4.61 1.15 -7.65
CA SER A 210 -5.71 1.95 -7.10
C SER A 210 -5.43 3.46 -7.07
N MET A 211 -4.16 3.86 -7.10
CA MET A 211 -3.72 5.25 -7.20
C MET A 211 -3.29 5.62 -8.62
N GLY A 212 -3.48 4.71 -9.59
CA GLY A 212 -3.03 4.92 -10.95
C GLY A 212 -3.75 6.09 -11.63
N SER A 213 -3.08 6.76 -12.55
CA SER A 213 -3.57 7.92 -13.29
C SER A 213 -3.30 7.79 -14.79
N ASN A 214 -3.86 8.70 -15.58
CA ASN A 214 -3.55 8.85 -17.00
C ASN A 214 -2.60 10.03 -17.24
N TYR A 215 -1.65 10.27 -16.32
CA TYR A 215 -0.62 11.29 -16.54
C TYR A 215 0.11 11.04 -17.86
N ASN A 216 0.35 12.12 -18.61
CA ASN A 216 0.81 12.09 -20.00
C ASN A 216 -0.03 11.18 -20.94
N LYS A 217 -1.34 11.02 -20.67
CA LYS A 217 -2.26 10.16 -21.44
C LYS A 217 -1.78 8.71 -21.56
N VAL A 218 -1.01 8.22 -20.57
CA VAL A 218 -0.64 6.81 -20.49
C VAL A 218 -1.86 5.99 -20.04
N THR A 219 -2.19 4.94 -20.79
CA THR A 219 -3.28 4.00 -20.48
C THR A 219 -2.94 3.18 -19.23
N ARG A 220 -3.88 3.03 -18.29
CA ARG A 220 -3.68 2.19 -17.11
C ARG A 220 -3.37 0.73 -17.52
N PRO A 221 -2.43 0.07 -16.82
CA PRO A 221 -2.01 -1.27 -17.16
C PRO A 221 -3.10 -2.30 -16.85
N PRO A 222 -3.10 -3.45 -17.54
CA PRO A 222 -3.98 -4.55 -17.20
C PRO A 222 -3.57 -5.18 -15.86
N VAL A 223 -4.51 -5.85 -15.21
CA VAL A 223 -4.25 -6.69 -14.04
C VAL A 223 -4.61 -8.13 -14.40
N VAL A 224 -3.69 -9.05 -14.13
CA VAL A 224 -3.82 -10.49 -14.42
C VAL A 224 -3.64 -11.26 -13.13
N PHE A 225 -4.57 -12.18 -12.85
CA PHE A 225 -4.44 -13.13 -11.75
C PHE A 225 -3.86 -14.43 -12.28
N VAL A 226 -2.96 -15.03 -11.49
CA VAL A 226 -2.34 -16.32 -11.82
C VAL A 226 -2.65 -17.29 -10.69
N ARG A 227 -3.17 -18.48 -11.03
CA ARG A 227 -3.42 -19.56 -10.08
C ARG A 227 -3.19 -20.90 -10.76
N SER A 228 -2.40 -21.77 -10.13
CA SER A 228 -2.18 -23.15 -10.59
C SER A 228 -1.76 -23.26 -12.07
N GLY A 229 -0.90 -22.36 -12.55
CA GLY A 229 -0.42 -22.32 -13.93
C GLY A 229 -1.37 -21.63 -14.93
N GLU A 230 -2.57 -21.22 -14.50
CA GLU A 230 -3.53 -20.51 -15.36
C GLU A 230 -3.49 -19.00 -15.10
N ALA A 231 -3.50 -18.22 -16.17
CA ALA A 231 -3.57 -16.77 -16.13
C ALA A 231 -4.94 -16.27 -16.58
N ARG A 232 -5.51 -15.32 -15.84
CA ARG A 232 -6.81 -14.71 -16.13
C ARG A 232 -6.73 -13.20 -16.03
N LEU A 233 -7.11 -12.52 -17.11
CA LEU A 233 -7.29 -11.07 -17.12
C LEU A 233 -8.45 -10.69 -16.20
N VAL A 234 -8.20 -9.80 -15.22
CA VAL A 234 -9.23 -9.30 -14.29
C VAL A 234 -9.52 -7.82 -14.50
N VAL A 235 -8.56 -7.06 -15.00
CA VAL A 235 -8.74 -5.67 -15.44
C VAL A 235 -8.06 -5.57 -16.80
N ARG A 236 -8.80 -5.20 -17.84
CA ARG A 236 -8.24 -4.97 -19.17
C ARG A 236 -7.37 -3.70 -19.16
N ARG A 237 -6.39 -3.65 -20.07
CA ARG A 237 -5.67 -2.40 -20.35
C ARG A 237 -6.67 -1.37 -20.88
N GLU A 238 -6.48 -0.10 -20.50
CA GLU A 238 -7.20 1.00 -21.15
C GLU A 238 -6.76 1.14 -22.62
N SER A 239 -7.67 1.57 -23.48
CA SER A 239 -7.40 1.94 -24.86
C SER A 239 -7.30 3.48 -25.00
N PHE A 240 -6.97 3.96 -26.19
CA PHE A 240 -7.04 5.41 -26.46
C PHE A 240 -8.47 5.95 -26.41
N GLU A 241 -9.48 5.13 -26.68
CA GLU A 241 -10.89 5.52 -26.55
C GLU A 241 -11.26 5.79 -25.09
N ASP A 242 -10.72 5.00 -24.14
CA ASP A 242 -10.97 5.26 -22.72
C ASP A 242 -10.43 6.63 -22.28
N LEU A 243 -9.33 7.09 -22.88
CA LEU A 243 -8.67 8.37 -22.55
C LEU A 243 -9.46 9.62 -22.96
N VAL A 244 -10.39 9.46 -23.89
CA VAL A 244 -11.21 10.54 -24.47
C VAL A 244 -12.70 10.33 -24.17
N ARG A 245 -13.07 9.32 -23.39
CA ARG A 245 -14.48 8.97 -23.13
C ARG A 245 -15.26 10.08 -22.40
N ALA A 246 -14.55 10.98 -21.73
CA ALA A 246 -15.13 12.14 -21.04
C ALA A 246 -15.13 13.41 -21.91
N ASP A 247 -14.52 13.36 -23.09
CA ASP A 247 -14.47 14.49 -24.02
C ASP A 247 -15.82 14.57 -24.77
N VAL A 248 -16.33 15.78 -24.95
CA VAL A 248 -17.58 16.04 -25.67
C VAL A 248 -17.21 16.58 -27.05
N ALA A 249 -17.79 16.02 -28.11
CA ALA A 249 -17.68 16.58 -29.45
C ALA A 249 -18.51 17.87 -29.53
N GLU A 250 -17.94 18.91 -30.13
CA GLU A 250 -18.71 20.09 -30.57
C GLU A 250 -19.63 19.75 -31.75
#